data_AF-A0A645I2C2-F1
#
_entry.id   AF-A0A645I2C2-F1
#
_cell.length_a   1.000
_cell.length_b   1.000
_cell.length_c   1.000
_cell.angle_alpha   90.00
_cell.angle_beta   90.00
_cell.angle_gamma   90.00
#
_symmetry.space_group_name_H-M   'P 1'
#
loop_
_entity.id
_entity.type
_entity.pdbx_description
1 polymer ?
#
loop_
_entity_poly.entity_id
_entity_poly.type
_entity_poly.pdbx_seq_one_letter_code
_entity_poly.pdbx_strand_id
1 'polypeptide(L)' 'MRNKSLTKSSLDDIPGVGEKRKKALLSHFKSMEDIKNASVKELSEVEGLNKSVAENIYDYFRKGE' A
#
# COMPACT_ATOMS: atom_id res chain seq x y z
N MET A 1 -10.94 20.10 3.92
CA MET A 1 -10.84 19.61 5.31
C MET A 1 -9.65 18.66 5.40
N ARG A 2 -8.94 18.66 6.52
CA ARG A 2 -7.55 18.18 6.67
C ARG A 2 -7.48 16.65 6.80
N ASN A 3 -7.06 15.93 5.76
CA ASN A 3 -6.73 14.49 5.88
C ASN A 3 -5.40 14.16 5.18
N LYS A 4 -4.37 14.99 5.37
CA LYS A 4 -3.04 14.81 4.76
C LYS A 4 -1.99 14.20 5.68
N SER A 5 -2.37 13.71 6.87
CA SER A 5 -1.41 13.22 7.87
C SER A 5 -1.52 11.73 8.21
N LEU A 6 -2.50 10.99 7.66
CA LEU A 6 -2.58 9.53 7.84
C LEU A 6 -1.70 8.75 6.84
N THR A 7 -1.26 9.39 5.76
CA THR A 7 -0.64 8.71 4.61
C THR A 7 0.72 8.09 4.89
N LYS A 8 1.46 8.51 5.93
CA LYS A 8 2.81 7.97 6.16
C LYS A 8 2.83 6.66 6.96
N SER A 9 1.78 6.43 7.76
CA SER A 9 1.67 5.28 8.68
C SER A 9 0.72 4.20 8.16
N SER A 10 -0.17 4.50 7.22
CA SER A 10 -1.12 3.51 6.69
C SER A 10 -0.48 2.25 6.12
N LEU A 11 0.69 2.37 5.49
CA LEU A 11 1.38 1.19 4.95
C LEU A 11 2.07 0.36 6.04
N ASP A 12 2.49 0.99 7.13
CA ASP A 12 3.18 0.32 8.23
C ASP A 12 2.20 -0.44 9.14
N ASP A 13 0.96 0.07 9.22
CA ASP A 13 -0.14 -0.55 9.97
C ASP A 13 -0.63 -1.86 9.32
N ILE A 14 -0.32 -2.09 8.03
CA ILE A 14 -0.78 -3.26 7.31
C ILE A 14 0.06 -4.48 7.73
N PRO A 15 -0.56 -5.52 8.30
CA PRO A 15 0.16 -6.71 8.72
C PRO A 15 0.83 -7.38 7.52
N GLY A 16 2.15 -7.49 7.58
CA GLY A 16 2.96 -8.01 6.49
C GLY A 16 3.49 -6.95 5.52
N VAL A 17 3.34 -5.66 5.77
CA VAL A 17 4.01 -4.61 4.98
C VAL A 17 5.06 -3.90 5.84
N GLY A 18 6.26 -4.45 5.88
CA GLY A 18 7.40 -3.81 6.55
C GLY A 18 8.12 -2.78 5.67
N GLU A 19 9.17 -2.16 6.22
CA GLU A 19 9.96 -1.12 5.54
C GLU A 19 10.48 -1.52 4.15
N LYS A 20 10.89 -2.79 3.96
CA LYS A 20 11.34 -3.32 2.66
C LYS A 20 10.24 -3.23 1.60
N ARG A 21 9.04 -3.72 1.93
CA ARG A 21 7.87 -3.74 1.03
C ARG A 21 7.37 -2.33 0.77
N LYS A 22 7.37 -1.47 1.80
CA LYS A 22 7.07 -0.05 1.67
C LYS A 22 8.04 0.66 0.71
N LYS A 23 9.35 0.42 0.82
CA LYS A 23 10.33 0.98 -0.12
C LYS A 23 10.11 0.46 -1.54
N ALA A 24 9.83 -0.84 -1.71
CA ALA A 24 9.52 -1.41 -3.02
C ALA A 24 8.26 -0.77 -3.62
N LEU A 25 7.20 -0.62 -2.83
CA LEU A 25 5.98 0.08 -3.23
C LEU A 25 6.25 1.53 -3.61
N LEU A 26 7.00 2.29 -2.80
CA LEU A 26 7.35 3.69 -3.12
C LEU A 26 8.31 3.81 -4.31
N SER A 27 9.10 2.77 -4.59
CA SER A 27 9.97 2.73 -5.76
C SER A 27 9.22 2.36 -7.03
N HIS A 28 8.16 1.55 -6.92
CA HIS A 28 7.31 1.14 -8.02
C HIS A 28 6.24 2.19 -8.33
N PHE A 29 5.56 2.67 -7.29
CA PHE A 29 4.50 3.66 -7.32
C PHE A 29 5.04 5.03 -6.89
N LYS A 30 4.83 6.04 -7.73
CA LYS A 30 5.38 7.39 -7.54
C LYS A 30 4.83 8.12 -6.31
N SER A 31 3.65 7.73 -5.82
CA SER A 31 2.93 8.39 -4.74
C SER A 31 2.09 7.41 -3.91
N MET A 32 1.79 7.77 -2.66
CA MET A 32 0.84 7.01 -1.82
C MET A 32 -0.55 6.92 -2.44
N GLU A 33 -0.96 7.95 -3.19
CA GLU A 33 -2.23 7.96 -3.93
C GLU A 33 -2.24 6.92 -5.05
N ASP A 34 -1.11 6.72 -5.74
CA ASP A 34 -0.94 5.67 -6.74
C ASP A 34 -1.09 4.29 -6.08
N ILE A 35 -0.46 4.08 -4.92
CA ILE A 35 -0.57 2.83 -4.15
C ILE A 35 -2.02 2.60 -3.70
N LYS A 36 -2.73 3.65 -3.28
CA LYS A 36 -4.14 3.57 -2.87
C LYS A 36 -5.07 3.19 -4.04
N ASN A 37 -4.79 3.70 -5.23
CA ASN A 37 -5.57 3.42 -6.44
C ASN A 37 -5.10 2.18 -7.19
N ALA A 38 -3.92 1.65 -6.87
CA ALA A 38 -3.36 0.46 -7.48
C ALA A 38 -4.28 -0.74 -7.23
N SER A 39 -4.38 -1.59 -8.24
CA SER A 39 -5.11 -2.85 -8.11
C SER A 39 -4.28 -3.89 -7.37
N VAL A 40 -4.93 -4.89 -6.78
CA VAL A 40 -4.26 -6.05 -6.16
C VAL A 40 -3.19 -6.65 -7.09
N LYS A 41 -3.47 -6.70 -8.39
CA LYS A 41 -2.53 -7.21 -9.39
C LYS A 41 -1.25 -6.37 -9.45
N GLU A 42 -1.36 -5.05 -9.60
CA GLU A 42 -0.22 -4.12 -9.61
C GLU A 42 0.57 -4.18 -8.29
N LEU A 43 -0.13 -4.22 -7.16
CA LEU A 43 0.51 -4.35 -5.84
C LEU A 43 1.26 -5.68 -5.72
N SER A 44 0.76 -6.76 -6.31
CA SER A 44 1.43 -8.06 -6.34
C SER A 44 2.58 -8.16 -7.35
N GLU A 45 2.67 -7.22 -8.29
CA GLU A 45 3.81 -7.11 -9.23
C GLU A 45 5.03 -6.47 -8.57
N VAL A 46 4.85 -5.84 -7.40
CA VAL A 46 5.94 -5.26 -6.63
C VAL A 46 6.80 -6.34 -5.97
N GLU A 47 8.11 -6.19 -6.14
CA GLU A 47 9.09 -7.16 -5.65
C GLU A 47 8.96 -7.38 -4.12
N GLY A 48 8.76 -8.64 -3.74
CA GLY A 48 8.62 -9.05 -2.35
C GLY A 48 7.20 -8.90 -1.77
N LEU A 49 6.21 -8.48 -2.55
CA LEU A 49 4.79 -8.57 -2.21
C LEU A 49 4.19 -9.85 -2.80
N ASN A 50 3.47 -10.58 -1.96
CA ASN A 50 2.65 -11.70 -2.40
C ASN A 50 1.21 -11.24 -2.58
N LYS A 51 0.42 -12.01 -3.33
CA LYS A 51 -1.00 -11.75 -3.57
C LYS A 51 -1.78 -11.45 -2.28
N SER A 52 -1.57 -12.23 -1.22
CA SER A 52 -2.25 -12.01 0.08
C SER A 52 -1.91 -10.64 0.70
N VAL A 53 -0.67 -10.18 0.56
CA VAL A 53 -0.26 -8.87 1.08
C VAL A 53 -0.86 -7.75 0.22
N ALA A 54 -0.85 -7.93 -1.10
CA ALA A 54 -1.49 -7.00 -2.03
C ALA A 54 -3.00 -6.87 -1.77
N GLU A 55 -3.69 -7.99 -1.51
CA GLU A 55 -5.11 -8.02 -1.13
C GLU A 55 -5.33 -7.27 0.18
N ASN A 56 -4.50 -7.51 1.20
CA ASN A 56 -4.60 -6.79 2.48
C ASN A 56 -4.42 -5.28 2.31
N ILE A 57 -3.44 -4.85 1.50
CA ILE A 57 -3.21 -3.43 1.23
C ILE A 57 -4.42 -2.80 0.55
N TYR A 58 -4.93 -3.48 -0.48
CA TYR A 58 -6.07 -3.00 -1.24
C TYR A 58 -7.35 -2.93 -0.39
N ASP A 59 -7.62 -3.96 0.42
CA ASP A 59 -8.75 -3.99 1.36
C ASP A 59 -8.60 -2.88 2.40
N TYR A 60 -7.42 -2.73 3.01
CA TYR A 60 -7.15 -1.70 4.02
C TYR A 60 -7.48 -0.29 3.52
N PHE A 61 -7.10 0.03 2.28
CA PHE A 61 -7.36 1.34 1.68
C PHE A 61 -8.81 1.56 1.20
N ARG A 62 -9.58 0.49 0.98
CA ARG A 62 -10.98 0.54 0.53
C ARG A 62 -12.00 0.39 1.64
N LYS A 63 -11.66 -0.33 2.71
CA LYS A 63 -12.56 -0.61 3.84
C LYS A 63 -12.60 0.53 4.87
N GLY A 64 -11.79 1.57 4.68
CA GLY A 64 -11.72 2.76 5.52
C GLY A 64 -12.50 3.98 4.99
N GLU A 65 -13.50 3.78 4.12
CA GLU A 65 -14.51 4.81 3.77
C GLU A 65 -15.78 4.67 4.62
#